data_AF-A0A7G9C8A5-F1
#
_entry.id   AF-A0A7G9C8A5-F1
#
_cell.length_a   1.000
_cell.length_b   1.000
_cell.length_c   1.000
_cell.angle_alpha   90.00
_cell.angle_beta   90.00
_cell.angle_gamma   90.00
#
_symmetry.space_group_name_H-M   'P 1'
#
loop_
_entity.id
_entity.type
_entity.pdbx_description
1 polymer ?
#
loop_
_entity_poly.entity_id
_entity_poly.type
_entity_poly.pdbx_seq_one_letter_code
_entity_poly.pdbx_strand_id
1 'polypeptide(L)'
;MRFLSLLLLAVVSSSSAELRELQTGNDLLYNIQQGKKGDDFSSLYITGYLRGVTDSLILIGSLCPPDGVDMYQYTDIVEKYLNKNPESRNENAVILTALAVGKTFPCKKNQ
;
A
#
# COMPACT_ATOMS: atom_id res chain seq x y z
N MET A 1 26.00 -14.35 -52.46
CA MET A 1 25.34 -13.08 -52.08
C MET A 1 24.32 -13.44 -51.02
N ARG A 2 24.69 -13.29 -49.74
CA ARG A 2 24.63 -12.04 -48.97
C ARG A 2 23.23 -11.87 -48.36
N PHE A 3 23.22 -12.09 -47.04
CA PHE A 3 22.38 -11.46 -46.02
C PHE A 3 20.86 -11.47 -46.23
N LEU A 4 20.15 -12.16 -45.33
CA LEU A 4 18.88 -11.81 -44.68
C LEU A 4 18.21 -13.13 -44.24
N SER A 5 17.88 -13.42 -42.99
CA SER A 5 17.56 -12.53 -41.89
C SER A 5 17.76 -13.28 -40.55
N LEU A 6 18.78 -12.89 -39.78
CA LEU A 6 18.73 -13.04 -38.33
C LEU A 6 17.72 -12.01 -37.82
N LEU A 7 16.44 -12.38 -37.74
CA LEU A 7 15.50 -11.61 -36.91
C LEU A 7 15.88 -11.89 -35.45
N LEU A 8 16.59 -10.94 -34.85
CA LEU A 8 16.82 -10.87 -33.42
C LEU A 8 15.47 -11.01 -32.69
N LEU A 9 15.36 -12.05 -31.88
CA LEU A 9 14.42 -12.14 -30.76
C LEU A 9 14.80 -11.04 -29.76
N ALA A 10 14.29 -9.83 -29.95
CA ALA A 10 14.22 -8.85 -28.88
C ALA A 10 13.08 -9.28 -27.94
N VAL A 11 13.37 -10.24 -27.05
CA VAL A 11 12.54 -10.47 -25.86
C VAL A 11 12.69 -9.21 -25.02
N VAL A 12 11.70 -8.32 -25.09
CA VAL A 12 11.61 -7.18 -24.19
C VAL A 12 11.38 -7.77 -22.80
N SER A 13 12.44 -7.96 -22.03
CA SER A 13 12.35 -8.22 -20.60
C SER A 13 11.88 -6.94 -19.93
N SER A 14 10.59 -6.63 -20.03
CA SER A 14 9.96 -5.66 -19.16
C SER A 14 10.08 -6.22 -17.74
N SER A 15 10.94 -5.61 -16.93
CA SER A 15 10.92 -5.77 -15.47
C SER A 15 9.58 -5.22 -14.97
N SER A 16 8.52 -6.02 -15.10
CA SER A 16 7.24 -5.73 -14.48
C SER A 16 7.44 -5.81 -12.98
N ALA A 17 7.33 -4.67 -12.28
CA ALA A 17 7.10 -4.70 -10.85
C ALA A 17 5.87 -5.57 -10.61
N GLU A 18 6.05 -6.68 -9.90
CA GLU A 18 4.97 -7.63 -9.63
C GLU A 18 4.06 -7.02 -8.57
N LEU A 19 3.00 -6.36 -9.03
CA LEU A 19 1.99 -5.86 -8.11
C LEU A 19 1.27 -7.02 -7.44
N ARG A 20 1.23 -7.00 -6.11
CA ARG A 20 0.44 -7.96 -5.35
C ARG A 20 -0.94 -7.40 -5.10
N GLU A 21 -1.95 -8.23 -5.32
CA GLU A 21 -3.31 -7.91 -4.92
C GLU A 21 -3.35 -7.64 -3.41
N LEU A 22 -4.02 -6.56 -2.97
CA LEU A 22 -3.98 -6.09 -1.58
C LEU A 22 -4.91 -6.92 -0.67
N GLN A 23 -4.68 -8.22 -0.64
CA GLN A 23 -5.46 -9.17 0.15
C GLN A 23 -4.94 -9.24 1.58
N THR A 24 -3.62 -9.37 1.76
CA THR A 24 -2.99 -9.50 3.08
C THR A 24 -2.08 -8.33 3.44
N GLY A 25 -1.75 -8.20 4.72
CA GLY A 25 -0.72 -7.26 5.16
C GLY A 25 0.66 -7.50 4.52
N ASN A 26 0.96 -8.73 4.07
CA ASN A 26 2.20 -9.04 3.37
C ASN A 26 2.24 -8.39 1.99
N ASP A 27 1.11 -8.46 1.28
CA ASP A 27 0.93 -7.84 -0.04
C ASP A 27 0.98 -6.32 0.08
N LEU A 28 0.28 -5.79 1.10
CA LEU A 28 0.29 -4.37 1.40
C LEU A 28 1.71 -3.86 1.71
N LEU A 29 2.44 -4.53 2.58
CA LEU A 29 3.82 -4.15 2.91
C LEU A 29 4.73 -4.23 1.69
N TYR A 30 4.60 -5.26 0.86
CA TYR A 30 5.39 -5.40 -0.36
C TYR A 30 5.17 -4.18 -1.29
N ASN A 31 3.92 -3.82 -1.57
CA ASN A 31 3.59 -2.71 -2.46
C ASN A 31 4.00 -1.35 -1.87
N ILE A 32 3.89 -1.15 -0.55
CA ILE A 32 4.45 0.04 0.12
C ILE A 32 5.96 0.14 -0.16
N GLN A 33 6.69 -0.96 0.00
CA GLN A 33 8.14 -0.99 -0.21
C GLN A 33 8.52 -0.76 -1.68
N GLN A 34 7.73 -1.25 -2.64
CA GLN A 34 7.96 -0.94 -4.06
C GLN A 34 7.72 0.54 -4.34
N GLY A 35 6.64 1.11 -3.84
CA GLY A 35 6.35 2.54 -3.97
C GLY A 35 7.50 3.41 -3.44
N LYS A 36 8.04 3.07 -2.26
CA LYS A 36 9.20 3.77 -1.68
C LYS A 36 10.50 3.58 -2.46
N LYS A 37 10.63 2.53 -3.28
CA LYS A 37 11.76 2.31 -4.18
C LYS A 37 11.63 3.05 -5.51
N GLY A 38 10.55 3.80 -5.71
CA GLY A 38 10.30 4.57 -6.93
C GLY A 38 9.42 3.87 -7.97
N ASP A 39 8.70 2.80 -7.59
CA ASP A 39 7.61 2.29 -8.42
C ASP A 39 6.39 3.21 -8.28
N ASP A 40 6.24 4.12 -9.24
CA ASP A 40 5.14 5.10 -9.28
C ASP A 40 3.76 4.46 -9.27
N PHE A 41 3.60 3.29 -9.89
CA PHE A 41 2.30 2.63 -9.93
C PHE A 41 1.96 1.98 -8.59
N SER A 42 2.92 1.32 -7.95
CA SER A 42 2.75 0.86 -6.56
C SER A 42 2.44 2.01 -5.60
N SER A 43 3.12 3.15 -5.75
CA SER A 43 2.86 4.36 -4.97
C SER A 43 1.41 4.87 -5.15
N LEU A 44 0.95 4.97 -6.40
CA LEU A 44 -0.42 5.38 -6.71
C LEU A 44 -1.45 4.38 -6.16
N TYR A 45 -1.20 3.09 -6.32
CA TYR A 45 -2.11 2.04 -5.88
C TYR A 45 -2.25 2.01 -4.35
N ILE A 46 -1.15 2.11 -3.61
CA ILE A 46 -1.16 2.23 -2.15
C ILE A 46 -1.88 3.50 -1.71
N THR A 47 -1.59 4.65 -2.35
CA THR A 47 -2.25 5.92 -2.01
C THR A 47 -3.76 5.83 -2.18
N GLY A 48 -4.22 5.26 -3.30
CA GLY A 48 -5.65 5.06 -3.55
C GLY A 48 -6.30 4.10 -2.55
N TYR A 49 -5.65 2.99 -2.27
CA TYR A 49 -6.13 2.00 -1.31
C TYR A 49 -6.25 2.57 0.11
N LEU A 50 -5.17 3.20 0.62
CA LEU A 50 -5.16 3.78 1.95
C LEU A 50 -6.19 4.89 2.09
N ARG A 51 -6.31 5.78 1.09
CA ARG A 51 -7.35 6.80 1.07
C ARG A 51 -8.75 6.19 1.15
N GLY A 52 -9.05 5.15 0.38
CA GLY A 52 -10.34 4.48 0.44
C GLY A 52 -10.68 3.94 1.82
N VAL A 53 -9.71 3.31 2.50
CA VAL A 53 -9.89 2.80 3.86
C VAL A 53 -10.04 3.95 4.86
N THR A 54 -9.16 4.95 4.84
CA THR A 54 -9.19 6.05 5.82
C THR A 54 -10.44 6.92 5.66
N ASP A 55 -10.84 7.25 4.44
CA ASP A 55 -12.04 8.06 4.18
C ASP A 55 -13.30 7.31 4.66
N SER A 56 -13.36 6.00 4.43
CA SER A 56 -14.46 5.17 4.94
C SER A 56 -14.51 5.17 6.47
N LEU A 57 -13.36 5.07 7.14
CA LEU A 57 -13.29 5.08 8.60
C LEU A 57 -13.61 6.45 9.21
N ILE A 58 -13.20 7.54 8.55
CA ILE A 58 -13.55 8.91 8.94
C ILE A 58 -15.06 9.12 8.80
N LEU A 59 -15.64 8.69 7.67
CA LEU A 59 -17.08 8.83 7.40
C LEU A 59 -17.95 8.17 8.47
N ILE A 60 -17.53 7.02 8.99
CA ILE A 60 -18.26 6.29 10.06
C ILE A 60 -17.83 6.69 11.47
N GLY A 61 -17.01 7.73 11.63
CA GLY A 61 -16.56 8.22 12.94
C GLY A 61 -15.66 7.25 13.71
N SER A 62 -14.96 6.35 13.01
CA SER A 62 -14.05 5.36 13.60
C SER A 62 -12.56 5.75 13.47
N LEU A 63 -12.26 6.84 12.77
CA LEU A 63 -10.93 7.41 12.64
C LEU A 63 -10.99 8.94 12.75
N CYS A 64 -10.18 9.53 13.63
CA CYS A 64 -10.19 10.96 13.92
C CYS A 64 -8.78 11.56 13.82
N PRO A 65 -8.25 11.72 12.60
CA PRO A 65 -6.92 12.30 12.39
C PRO A 65 -6.92 13.79 12.72
N PRO A 66 -5.82 14.35 13.26
CA PRO A 66 -5.66 15.80 13.36
C PRO A 66 -5.52 16.44 11.97
N ASP A 67 -5.68 17.76 11.91
CA ASP A 67 -5.46 18.53 10.69
C ASP A 67 -4.01 18.36 10.19
N GLY A 68 -3.85 18.27 8.86
CA GLY A 68 -2.55 18.20 8.20
C GLY A 68 -1.96 16.80 8.05
N VAL A 69 -2.66 15.74 8.49
CA VAL A 69 -2.25 14.36 8.16
C VAL A 69 -2.41 14.11 6.66
N ASP A 70 -1.33 13.70 6.00
CA ASP A 70 -1.32 13.38 4.58
C ASP A 70 -1.20 11.86 4.32
N MET A 71 -1.27 11.48 3.03
CA MET A 71 -1.20 10.07 2.63
C MET A 71 0.18 9.45 2.81
N TYR A 72 1.25 10.25 2.85
CA TYR A 72 2.59 9.75 3.16
C TYR A 72 2.68 9.34 4.64
N GLN A 73 2.12 10.15 5.53
CA GLN A 73 2.04 9.83 6.95
C GLN A 73 1.17 8.59 7.21
N TYR A 74 0.02 8.44 6.53
CA TYR A 74 -0.76 7.21 6.62
C TYR A 74 0.02 5.98 6.14
N THR A 75 0.77 6.13 5.05
CA THR A 75 1.64 5.06 4.53
C THR A 75 2.70 4.66 5.56
N ASP A 76 3.36 5.63 6.20
CA ASP A 76 4.35 5.39 7.25
C ASP A 76 3.76 4.73 8.49
N ILE A 77 2.56 5.13 8.92
CA ILE A 77 1.84 4.53 10.04
C ILE A 77 1.54 3.06 9.78
N VAL A 78 0.99 2.77 8.60
CA VAL A 78 0.61 1.41 8.21
C VAL A 78 1.85 0.54 8.04
N GLU A 79 2.89 1.01 7.37
CA GLU A 79 4.16 0.29 7.25
C GLU A 79 4.75 -0.04 8.63
N LYS A 80 4.81 0.95 9.53
CA LYS A 80 5.30 0.77 10.89
C LYS A 80 4.49 -0.30 11.63
N TYR A 81 3.17 -0.31 11.47
CA TYR A 81 2.31 -1.32 12.08
C TYR A 81 2.62 -2.72 11.54
N LEU A 82 2.64 -2.89 10.22
CA LEU A 82 2.92 -4.18 9.59
C LEU A 82 4.31 -4.71 9.97
N ASN A 83 5.32 -3.85 10.01
CA ASN A 83 6.68 -4.20 10.42
C ASN A 83 6.77 -4.65 11.88
N LYS A 84 5.99 -4.03 12.77
CA LYS A 84 5.99 -4.37 14.21
C LYS A 84 5.16 -5.60 14.58
N ASN A 85 4.26 -6.06 13.71
CA ASN A 85 3.36 -7.19 13.99
C ASN A 85 3.48 -8.25 12.88
N PRO A 86 4.65 -8.88 12.67
CA PRO A 86 4.84 -9.87 11.61
C PRO A 86 3.92 -11.10 11.73
N GLU A 87 3.55 -11.48 12.95
CA GLU A 87 2.70 -12.64 13.26
C GLU A 87 1.26 -12.52 12.75
N SER A 88 0.76 -11.29 12.54
CA SER A 88 -0.58 -11.02 12.00
C SER A 88 -0.54 -10.53 10.55
N ARG A 89 0.65 -10.41 9.94
CA ARG A 89 0.79 -9.77 8.63
C ARG A 89 0.13 -10.56 7.50
N ASN A 90 -0.13 -11.85 7.70
CA ASN A 90 -0.90 -12.69 6.77
C ASN A 90 -2.42 -12.43 6.82
N GLU A 91 -2.91 -11.63 7.76
CA GLU A 91 -4.32 -11.28 7.87
C GLU A 91 -4.73 -10.22 6.83
N ASN A 92 -6.04 -9.97 6.74
CA ASN A 92 -6.63 -9.08 5.76
C ASN A 92 -6.05 -7.66 5.82
N ALA A 93 -5.60 -7.15 4.68
CA ALA A 93 -4.95 -5.85 4.55
C ALA A 93 -5.84 -4.67 5.02
N VAL A 94 -7.15 -4.72 4.77
CA VAL A 94 -8.09 -3.65 5.16
C VAL A 94 -8.19 -3.59 6.68
N ILE A 95 -8.31 -4.75 7.32
CA ILE A 95 -8.40 -4.86 8.78
C ILE A 95 -7.11 -4.36 9.43
N LEU A 96 -5.95 -4.80 8.95
CA LEU A 96 -4.65 -4.35 9.48
C LEU A 96 -4.44 -2.85 9.27
N THR A 97 -4.86 -2.30 8.13
CA THR A 97 -4.84 -0.86 7.87
C THR A 97 -5.71 -0.12 8.87
N ALA A 98 -6.96 -0.54 9.05
CA ALA A 98 -7.90 0.07 9.99
C ALA A 98 -7.39 0.03 11.43
N LEU A 99 -6.80 -1.09 11.86
CA LEU A 99 -6.17 -1.23 13.17
C LEU A 99 -4.98 -0.28 13.33
N ALA A 100 -4.12 -0.16 12.32
CA ALA A 100 -2.94 0.71 12.36
C ALA A 100 -3.34 2.18 12.53
N VAL A 101 -4.24 2.67 11.68
CA VAL A 101 -4.65 4.08 11.69
C VAL A 101 -5.55 4.38 12.88
N GLY A 102 -6.46 3.47 13.26
CA GLY A 102 -7.35 3.64 14.41
C GLY A 102 -6.63 3.63 15.76
N LYS A 103 -5.55 2.85 15.92
CA LYS A 103 -4.68 2.92 17.11
C LYS A 103 -3.92 4.25 17.18
N THR A 104 -3.62 4.85 16.03
CA THR A 104 -2.83 6.09 15.94
C THR A 104 -3.70 7.33 16.13
N PHE A 105 -4.90 7.33 15.56
CA PHE A 105 -5.84 8.44 15.58
C PHE A 105 -7.22 8.02 16.10
N PRO A 106 -7.31 7.56 17.37
CA PRO A 106 -8.57 7.11 17.92
C PRO A 106 -9.56 8.27 18.07
N CYS A 107 -10.82 8.02 17.73
CA CYS A 107 -11.90 8.93 18.08
C CYS A 107 -12.15 8.89 19.60
N LYS A 108 -12.33 10.05 20.22
CA LYS A 108 -12.74 10.12 21.63
C LYS A 108 -14.15 9.56 21.73
N LYS A 109 -14.41 8.66 22.68
CA LYS A 109 -15.79 8.31 23.05
C LYS A 109 -16.47 9.62 23.47
N ASN A 110 -17.56 10.00 22.78
CA ASN A 110 -18.44 11.17 22.97
C ASN A 110 -18.48 12.22 21.83
N GLN A 111 -18.44 11.81 20.55
CA GLN A 111 -19.01 12.62 19.45
C GLN A 111 -20.23 11.90 18.87
#